data_AF-A0A1A2GK13-F1
#
_entry.id   AF-A0A1A2GK13-F1
#
_cell.length_a   1.000
_cell.length_b   1.000
_cell.length_c   1.000
_cell.angle_alpha   90.00
_cell.angle_beta   90.00
_cell.angle_gamma   90.00
#
_symmetry.space_group_name_H-M   'P 1'
#
loop_
_entity.id
_entity.type
_entity.pdbx_description
1 polymer ?
#
loop_
_entity_poly.entity_id
_entity_poly.type
_entity_poly.pdbx_seq_one_letter_code
_entity_poly.pdbx_strand_id
1 'polypeptide(L)'
;MAADRTVVPTLRAAYESAMRGRRQLDAIGVDIESAVANQRALALDSPAGAATFSRFLAAKTSDIHRVVTETTAHARAGAATLHSLGPSYQAVGFGPKPEEPPPPPVPFPPYQPKVWGACRARGQDPGKVVRTFYHAPISAGFRSLPGGDSVLYCGNDKYGLLHIEKEHEAQWDQVANTRWPTAGNWRYLADYAIAQTLAYPERVEYNQDNDTFAVYRKISSSDGTCVFTTRVVISASDGKIITAFPQTKG
;
A
#
# COMPACT_ATOMS: atom_id res chain seq x y z
N MET A 1 21.61 23.63 -0.21
CA MET A 1 20.82 24.46 -1.15
C MET A 1 20.86 23.99 -2.61
N ALA A 2 21.98 23.51 -3.17
CA ALA A 2 22.00 22.97 -4.55
C ALA A 2 21.40 21.54 -4.66
N ALA A 3 21.64 20.67 -3.67
CA ALA A 3 21.12 19.30 -3.65
C ALA A 3 19.57 19.23 -3.57
N ASP A 4 18.95 20.08 -2.74
CA ASP A 4 17.49 20.13 -2.60
C ASP A 4 16.77 20.52 -3.90
N ARG A 5 17.42 21.35 -4.74
CA ARG A 5 16.89 21.74 -6.05
C ARG A 5 16.86 20.57 -7.04
N THR A 6 17.64 19.52 -6.82
CA THR A 6 17.67 18.31 -7.66
C THR A 6 16.74 17.22 -7.12
N VAL A 7 16.59 17.10 -5.80
CA VAL A 7 15.74 16.06 -5.18
C VAL A 7 14.28 16.19 -5.62
N VAL A 8 13.68 17.37 -5.49
CA VAL A 8 12.24 17.56 -5.75
C VAL A 8 11.87 17.28 -7.22
N PRO A 9 12.59 17.82 -8.23
CA PRO A 9 12.31 17.49 -9.63
C PRO A 9 12.54 16.01 -9.96
N THR A 10 13.56 15.38 -9.38
CA THR A 10 13.86 13.95 -9.60
C THR A 10 12.74 13.06 -9.09
N LEU A 11 12.24 13.33 -7.88
CA LEU A 11 11.09 12.62 -7.31
C LEU A 11 9.81 12.85 -8.11
N ARG A 12 9.56 14.10 -8.53
CA ARG A 12 8.40 14.44 -9.37
C ARG A 12 8.44 13.69 -10.70
N ALA A 13 9.58 13.67 -11.38
CA ALA A 13 9.73 12.98 -12.66
C ALA A 13 9.52 11.46 -12.52
N ALA A 14 10.06 10.85 -11.45
CA ALA A 14 9.85 9.43 -11.16
C ALA A 14 8.37 9.12 -10.87
N TYR A 15 7.71 9.98 -10.08
CA TYR A 15 6.28 9.86 -9.77
C TYR A 15 5.41 9.99 -11.02
N GLU A 16 5.64 11.01 -11.84
CA GLU A 16 4.90 11.20 -13.09
C GLU A 16 5.10 10.03 -14.06
N SER A 17 6.32 9.47 -14.12
CA SER A 17 6.58 8.28 -14.92
C SER A 17 5.81 7.06 -14.41
N ALA A 18 5.76 6.83 -13.10
CA ALA A 18 4.99 5.75 -12.51
C ALA A 18 3.48 5.90 -12.77
N MET A 19 2.95 7.12 -12.65
CA MET A 19 1.54 7.42 -12.92
C MET A 19 1.19 7.25 -14.40
N ARG A 20 2.08 7.63 -15.32
CA ARG A 20 1.91 7.37 -16.76
C ARG A 20 1.91 5.88 -17.06
N GLY A 21 2.88 5.13 -16.53
CA GLY A 21 2.96 3.68 -16.72
C GLY A 21 1.70 2.97 -16.23
N ARG A 22 1.18 3.38 -15.07
CA ARG A 22 -0.08 2.83 -14.55
C ARG A 22 -1.26 3.11 -15.49
N ARG A 23 -1.46 4.35 -15.92
CA ARG A 23 -2.56 4.68 -16.86
C ARG A 23 -2.48 3.88 -18.15
N GLN A 24 -1.26 3.61 -18.64
CA GLN A 24 -1.06 2.77 -19.82
C GLN A 24 -1.43 1.30 -19.56
N LEU A 25 -1.08 0.75 -18.39
CA LEU A 25 -1.48 -0.60 -17.99
C LEU A 25 -3.01 -0.70 -17.82
N ASP A 26 -3.65 0.30 -17.22
CA ASP A 26 -5.11 0.36 -17.07
C ASP A 26 -5.79 0.36 -18.45
N ALA A 27 -5.28 1.15 -19.40
CA ALA A 27 -5.79 1.17 -20.78
C ALA A 27 -5.60 -0.17 -21.50
N ILE A 28 -4.47 -0.85 -21.30
CA ILE A 28 -4.25 -2.22 -21.83
C ILE A 28 -5.26 -3.19 -21.22
N GLY A 29 -5.54 -3.08 -19.92
CA GLY A 29 -6.56 -3.88 -19.23
C GLY A 29 -7.94 -3.70 -19.87
N VAL A 30 -8.37 -2.45 -20.06
CA VAL A 30 -9.64 -2.12 -20.73
C VAL A 30 -9.72 -2.70 -22.14
N ASP A 31 -8.64 -2.64 -22.92
CA ASP A 31 -8.61 -3.21 -24.27
C ASP A 31 -8.77 -4.75 -24.25
N ILE A 32 -8.12 -5.42 -23.30
CA ILE A 32 -8.23 -6.89 -23.15
C ILE A 32 -9.64 -7.27 -22.72
N GLU A 33 -10.20 -6.60 -21.72
CA GLU A 33 -11.57 -6.82 -21.24
C GLU A 33 -12.60 -6.58 -22.35
N SER A 34 -12.42 -5.51 -23.13
CA SER A 34 -13.27 -5.19 -24.28
C SER A 34 -13.18 -6.27 -25.36
N ALA A 35 -12.00 -6.81 -25.63
CA ALA A 35 -11.83 -7.91 -26.58
C ALA A 35 -12.48 -9.21 -26.09
N VAL A 36 -12.39 -9.50 -24.78
CA VAL A 36 -13.03 -10.65 -24.13
C VAL A 36 -14.56 -10.52 -24.11
N ALA A 37 -15.09 -9.31 -23.90
CA ALA A 37 -16.54 -9.08 -23.97
C ALA A 37 -17.09 -9.28 -25.40
N ASN A 38 -16.26 -9.04 -26.41
CA ASN A 38 -16.62 -9.12 -27.83
C ASN A 38 -16.16 -10.41 -28.54
N GLN A 39 -15.96 -11.52 -27.80
CA GLN A 39 -15.48 -12.79 -28.34
C GLN A 39 -16.27 -13.33 -29.55
N ARG A 40 -17.58 -13.09 -29.61
CA ARG A 40 -18.43 -13.50 -30.74
C ARG A 40 -18.09 -12.75 -32.04
N ALA A 41 -17.68 -11.48 -31.94
CA ALA A 41 -17.24 -10.70 -33.10
C ALA A 41 -15.85 -11.14 -33.61
N LEU A 42 -15.07 -11.82 -32.77
CA LEU A 42 -13.74 -12.34 -33.09
C LEU A 42 -13.77 -13.75 -33.70
N ALA A 43 -14.94 -14.39 -33.82
CA ALA A 43 -15.14 -15.74 -34.36
C ALA A 43 -14.13 -16.76 -33.79
N LEU A 44 -14.00 -16.80 -32.45
CA LEU A 44 -13.01 -17.63 -31.75
C LEU A 44 -13.23 -19.15 -31.93
N ASP A 45 -14.40 -19.55 -32.41
CA ASP A 45 -14.73 -20.92 -32.82
C ASP A 45 -14.06 -21.31 -34.14
N SER A 46 -13.48 -20.36 -34.86
CA SER A 46 -12.69 -20.59 -36.07
C SER A 46 -11.18 -20.54 -35.78
N PRO A 47 -10.36 -21.35 -36.48
CA PRO A 47 -8.90 -21.26 -36.40
C PRO A 47 -8.35 -19.87 -36.75
N ALA A 48 -8.98 -19.17 -37.69
CA ALA A 48 -8.57 -17.82 -38.11
C ALA A 48 -8.85 -16.77 -37.01
N GLY A 49 -10.00 -16.85 -36.34
CA GLY A 49 -10.34 -16.00 -35.21
C GLY A 49 -9.43 -16.25 -34.00
N ALA A 50 -9.19 -17.52 -33.66
CA ALA A 50 -8.25 -17.89 -32.60
C ALA A 50 -6.82 -17.39 -32.86
N ALA A 51 -6.32 -17.51 -34.09
CA ALA A 51 -5.00 -16.98 -34.46
C ALA A 51 -4.93 -15.44 -34.37
N THR A 52 -6.02 -14.75 -34.72
CA THR A 52 -6.12 -13.29 -34.61
C THR A 52 -6.10 -12.83 -33.15
N PHE A 53 -6.88 -13.49 -32.30
CA PHE A 53 -6.90 -13.18 -30.87
C PHE A 53 -5.57 -13.52 -30.17
N SER A 54 -4.92 -14.62 -30.56
CA SER A 54 -3.57 -14.97 -30.07
C SER A 54 -2.55 -13.89 -30.41
N ARG A 55 -2.56 -13.35 -31.65
CA ARG A 55 -1.69 -12.22 -32.03
C ARG A 55 -2.00 -10.96 -31.24
N PHE A 56 -3.28 -10.66 -31.00
CA PHE A 56 -3.69 -9.54 -30.16
C PHE A 56 -3.13 -9.67 -28.73
N LEU A 57 -3.28 -10.85 -28.10
CA LEU A 57 -2.74 -11.09 -26.76
C LEU A 57 -1.20 -11.01 -26.71
N ALA A 58 -0.52 -11.52 -27.74
CA ALA A 58 0.93 -11.40 -27.87
C ALA A 58 1.38 -9.92 -27.96
N ALA A 59 0.67 -9.11 -28.75
CA ALA A 59 0.91 -7.67 -28.84
C ALA A 59 0.69 -6.98 -27.48
N LYS A 60 -0.42 -7.27 -26.78
CA LYS A 60 -0.69 -6.70 -25.45
C LYS A 60 0.34 -7.13 -24.41
N THR A 61 0.81 -8.37 -24.46
CA THR A 61 1.89 -8.86 -23.59
C THR A 61 3.17 -8.07 -23.82
N SER A 62 3.54 -7.82 -25.09
CA SER A 62 4.69 -6.98 -25.44
C SER A 62 4.52 -5.53 -24.95
N ASP A 63 3.31 -4.96 -25.07
CA ASP A 63 3.03 -3.61 -24.56
C ASP A 63 3.18 -3.52 -23.04
N ILE A 64 2.70 -4.52 -22.29
CA ILE A 64 2.89 -4.59 -20.83
C ILE A 64 4.38 -4.62 -20.48
N HIS A 65 5.15 -5.50 -21.13
CA HIS A 65 6.60 -5.60 -20.89
C HIS A 65 7.32 -4.28 -21.17
N ARG A 66 6.94 -3.59 -22.25
CA ARG A 66 7.47 -2.29 -22.61
C ARG A 66 7.19 -1.25 -21.53
N VAL A 67 5.92 -1.08 -21.12
CA VAL A 67 5.52 -0.12 -20.09
C VAL A 67 6.23 -0.36 -18.77
N VAL A 68 6.33 -1.63 -18.35
CA VAL A 68 7.05 -2.01 -17.13
C VAL A 68 8.53 -1.68 -17.25
N THR A 69 9.17 -2.03 -18.36
CA THR A 69 10.60 -1.77 -18.59
C THR A 69 10.92 -0.28 -18.56
N GLU A 70 10.13 0.53 -19.27
CA GLU A 70 10.29 1.99 -19.32
C GLU A 70 10.12 2.61 -17.91
N THR A 71 9.05 2.24 -17.20
CA THR A 71 8.79 2.74 -15.84
C THR A 71 9.91 2.35 -14.87
N THR A 72 10.41 1.13 -14.97
CA THR A 72 11.49 0.64 -14.11
C THR A 72 12.82 1.34 -14.42
N ALA A 73 13.11 1.61 -15.70
CA ALA A 73 14.29 2.35 -16.11
C ALA A 73 14.27 3.79 -15.56
N HIS A 74 13.12 4.47 -15.63
CA HIS A 74 12.96 5.80 -15.04
C HIS A 74 13.14 5.80 -13.51
N ALA A 75 12.57 4.80 -12.82
CA ALA A 75 12.74 4.66 -11.38
C ALA A 75 14.22 4.42 -11.00
N ARG A 76 14.94 3.57 -11.75
CA ARG A 76 16.37 3.32 -11.53
C ARG A 76 17.22 4.56 -11.78
N ALA A 77 16.95 5.31 -12.84
CA ALA A 77 17.66 6.56 -13.15
C ALA A 77 17.44 7.61 -12.04
N GLY A 78 16.20 7.75 -11.55
CA GLY A 78 15.87 8.61 -10.42
C GLY A 78 16.61 8.18 -9.14
N ALA A 79 16.59 6.89 -8.82
CA ALA A 79 17.30 6.35 -7.66
C ALA A 79 18.82 6.60 -7.73
N ALA A 80 19.44 6.39 -8.89
CA ALA A 80 20.86 6.67 -9.11
C ALA A 80 21.18 8.17 -8.90
N THR A 81 20.31 9.05 -9.39
CA THR A 81 20.43 10.51 -9.22
C THR A 81 20.31 10.91 -7.75
N LEU A 82 19.37 10.33 -7.01
CA LEU A 82 19.22 10.62 -5.58
C LEU A 82 20.41 10.08 -4.78
N HIS A 83 20.91 8.90 -5.12
CA HIS A 83 22.05 8.29 -4.43
C HIS A 83 23.33 9.12 -4.58
N SER A 84 23.57 9.73 -5.76
CA SER A 84 24.73 10.59 -5.99
C SER A 84 24.72 11.89 -5.17
N LEU A 85 23.55 12.31 -4.65
CA LEU A 85 23.42 13.47 -3.77
C LEU A 85 23.77 13.17 -2.31
N GLY A 86 23.87 11.89 -1.91
CA GLY A 86 24.16 11.45 -0.53
C GLY A 86 25.33 12.17 0.14
N PRO A 87 26.50 12.33 -0.50
CA PRO A 87 27.63 13.05 0.08
C PRO A 87 27.35 14.53 0.39
N SER A 88 26.47 15.18 -0.38
CA SER A 88 26.11 16.59 -0.16
C SER A 88 25.23 16.79 1.08
N TYR A 89 24.50 15.75 1.51
CA TYR A 89 23.73 15.76 2.75
C TYR A 89 24.56 15.36 3.98
N GLN A 90 25.74 14.74 3.80
CA GLN A 90 26.67 14.46 4.90
C GLN A 90 27.57 15.66 5.25
N ALA A 91 27.79 16.59 4.32
CA ALA A 91 28.65 17.76 4.51
C ALA A 91 27.98 18.93 5.27
N VAL A 92 26.65 18.91 5.43
CA VAL A 92 25.88 19.90 6.22
C VAL A 92 25.69 19.32 7.62
N GLY A 93 26.61 19.65 8.53
CA GLY A 93 26.87 18.89 9.75
C GLY A 93 25.68 18.66 10.70
N PHE A 94 25.60 17.41 11.18
CA PHE A 94 25.39 17.15 12.60
C PHE A 94 26.72 16.59 13.14
N GLY A 95 27.36 17.33 14.05
CA GLY A 95 28.59 16.89 14.74
C GLY A 95 28.35 15.70 15.67
N PRO A 96 29.39 15.21 16.40
CA PRO A 96 29.22 14.13 17.36
C PRO A 96 28.22 14.54 18.46
N LYS A 97 27.27 13.65 18.74
CA LYS A 97 26.04 13.87 19.51
C LYS A 97 26.31 13.94 21.04
N PRO A 98 25.84 14.98 21.76
CA PRO A 98 25.61 14.91 23.21
C PRO A 98 24.33 14.08 23.53
N GLU A 99 24.40 13.17 24.50
CA GLU A 99 23.24 12.42 25.08
C GLU A 99 22.24 13.40 25.72
N GLU A 100 20.92 13.31 25.55
CA GLU A 100 19.98 12.16 25.62
C GLU A 100 19.01 12.12 24.40
N PRO A 101 18.56 10.94 23.91
CA PRO A 101 18.08 10.79 22.55
C PRO A 101 16.57 11.07 22.39
N PRO A 102 16.15 11.84 21.35
CA PRO A 102 14.78 11.73 20.85
C PRO A 102 14.54 10.29 20.36
N PRO A 103 13.34 9.72 20.54
CA PRO A 103 13.05 8.38 20.04
C PRO A 103 13.37 8.34 18.54
N PRO A 104 14.07 7.30 18.06
CA PRO A 104 14.54 7.27 16.69
C PRO A 104 13.35 7.43 15.74
N PRO A 105 13.40 8.35 14.75
CA PRO A 105 12.48 8.26 13.64
C PRO A 105 12.67 6.87 13.05
N VAL A 106 11.61 6.07 12.95
CA VAL A 106 11.76 4.79 12.27
C VAL A 106 12.31 5.06 10.89
N PRO A 107 13.46 4.46 10.55
CA PRO A 107 13.78 4.25 9.17
C PRO A 107 12.57 3.52 8.58
N PHE A 108 12.03 3.99 7.45
CA PHE A 108 11.31 3.08 6.57
C PHE A 108 12.29 1.91 6.37
N PRO A 109 12.05 0.71 6.92
CA PRO A 109 12.85 -0.40 6.47
C PRO A 109 12.56 -0.47 4.96
N PRO A 110 13.47 -0.97 4.12
CA PRO A 110 13.01 -1.71 2.97
C PRO A 110 12.22 -2.90 3.52
N TYR A 111 11.00 -2.67 4.02
CA TYR A 111 10.11 -3.70 4.49
C TYR A 111 9.57 -4.35 3.23
N GLN A 112 10.36 -5.26 2.70
CA GLN A 112 9.87 -6.26 1.79
C GLN A 112 8.88 -7.10 2.61
N PRO A 113 7.57 -7.03 2.35
CA PRO A 113 6.64 -7.90 3.03
C PRO A 113 7.07 -9.35 2.77
N LYS A 114 7.26 -10.13 3.85
CA LYS A 114 7.74 -11.51 3.77
C LYS A 114 6.83 -12.44 2.96
N VAL A 115 5.58 -12.05 2.65
CA VAL A 115 4.71 -12.70 1.67
C VAL A 115 3.69 -11.65 1.19
N TRP A 116 3.61 -11.33 -0.10
CA TRP A 116 2.37 -10.81 -0.69
C TRP A 116 1.70 -12.00 -1.38
N GLY A 117 0.53 -12.40 -0.91
CA GLY A 117 -0.22 -13.51 -1.49
C GLY A 117 -1.66 -13.08 -1.77
N ALA A 118 -2.09 -13.13 -3.02
CA ALA A 118 -3.49 -12.92 -3.38
C ALA A 118 -4.38 -13.96 -2.68
N CYS A 119 -5.52 -13.52 -2.14
CA CYS A 119 -6.50 -14.44 -1.56
C CYS A 119 -7.22 -15.23 -2.65
N ARG A 120 -7.67 -16.44 -2.32
CA ARG A 120 -8.59 -17.18 -3.19
C ARG A 120 -10.00 -16.59 -3.07
N ALA A 121 -10.94 -17.15 -3.84
CA ALA A 121 -12.34 -16.74 -3.75
C ALA A 121 -12.85 -16.84 -2.30
N ARG A 122 -13.83 -15.99 -1.96
CA ARG A 122 -14.20 -15.71 -0.57
C ARG A 122 -14.46 -16.98 0.26
N GLY A 123 -13.73 -17.10 1.37
CA GLY A 123 -13.86 -18.21 2.31
C GLY A 123 -13.09 -19.48 1.96
N GLN A 124 -12.34 -19.52 0.84
CA GLN A 124 -11.59 -20.71 0.43
C GLN A 124 -10.25 -20.90 1.17
N ASP A 125 -9.61 -19.83 1.63
CA ASP A 125 -8.33 -19.87 2.34
C ASP A 125 -8.24 -18.85 3.50
N PRO A 126 -9.18 -18.86 4.46
CA PRO A 126 -9.31 -17.80 5.47
C PRO A 126 -8.08 -17.64 6.37
N GLY A 127 -7.30 -18.71 6.56
CA GLY A 127 -6.06 -18.72 7.35
C GLY A 127 -4.80 -18.34 6.58
N LYS A 128 -4.89 -18.03 5.28
CA LYS A 128 -3.73 -17.60 4.50
C LYS A 128 -3.26 -16.22 4.93
N VAL A 129 -1.97 -16.09 5.23
CA VAL A 129 -1.35 -14.81 5.55
C VAL A 129 -1.29 -13.95 4.29
N VAL A 130 -1.84 -12.75 4.38
CA VAL A 130 -1.74 -11.69 3.36
C VAL A 130 -0.54 -10.82 3.64
N ARG A 131 -0.39 -10.39 4.90
CA ARG A 131 0.66 -9.46 5.31
C ARG A 131 0.86 -9.51 6.82
N THR A 132 2.09 -9.29 7.25
CA THR A 132 2.44 -9.08 8.66
C THR A 132 2.87 -7.64 8.86
N PHE A 133 2.51 -7.06 9.99
CA PHE A 133 2.85 -5.70 10.40
C PHE A 133 3.44 -5.74 11.80
N TYR A 134 4.45 -4.92 12.05
CA TYR A 134 4.85 -4.66 13.43
C TYR A 134 3.79 -3.81 14.14
N HIS A 135 3.46 -4.17 15.38
CA HIS A 135 2.75 -3.31 16.32
C HIS A 135 3.63 -2.97 17.52
N ALA A 136 3.63 -1.69 17.90
CA ALA A 136 4.22 -1.26 19.17
C ALA A 136 3.43 -1.84 20.36
N PRO A 137 3.97 -1.87 21.58
CA PRO A 137 3.20 -2.26 22.75
C PRO A 137 1.89 -1.47 22.85
N ILE A 138 0.77 -2.18 22.99
CA ILE A 138 -0.58 -1.61 23.05
C ILE A 138 -1.09 -1.78 24.49
N SER A 139 -1.67 -0.71 25.03
CA SER A 139 -2.28 -0.72 26.35
C SER A 139 -3.51 0.17 26.38
N ALA A 140 -4.59 -0.33 26.98
CA ALA A 140 -5.78 0.44 27.27
C ALA A 140 -6.33 0.01 28.63
N GLY A 141 -5.96 0.78 29.67
CA GLY A 141 -6.31 0.48 31.04
C GLY A 141 -5.64 -0.81 31.54
N PHE A 142 -6.45 -1.80 31.91
CA PHE A 142 -5.97 -3.07 32.48
C PHE A 142 -5.57 -4.12 31.43
N ARG A 143 -5.91 -3.90 30.16
CA ARG A 143 -5.56 -4.84 29.08
C ARG A 143 -4.35 -4.30 28.32
N SER A 144 -3.37 -5.17 28.11
CA SER A 144 -2.18 -4.87 27.31
C SER A 144 -1.87 -6.01 26.34
N LEU A 145 -1.23 -5.66 25.24
CA LEU A 145 -0.63 -6.57 24.28
C LEU A 145 0.84 -6.14 24.09
N PRO A 146 1.81 -7.02 24.36
CA PRO A 146 3.22 -6.70 24.14
C PRO A 146 3.47 -6.39 22.66
N GLY A 147 4.49 -5.58 22.39
CA GLY A 147 4.90 -5.30 21.01
C GLY A 147 5.30 -6.57 20.27
N GLY A 148 5.03 -6.62 18.97
CA GLY A 148 5.25 -7.82 18.18
C GLY A 148 4.67 -7.70 16.78
N ASP A 149 4.22 -8.83 16.25
CA ASP A 149 3.66 -8.92 14.91
C ASP A 149 2.13 -9.04 14.97
N SER A 150 1.46 -8.20 14.18
CA SER A 150 0.04 -8.28 13.86
C SER A 150 -0.13 -8.82 12.44
N VAL A 151 -0.88 -9.91 12.30
CA VAL A 151 -1.04 -10.61 11.02
C VAL A 151 -2.40 -10.30 10.41
N LEU A 152 -2.39 -9.85 9.15
CA LEU A 152 -3.57 -9.78 8.29
C LEU A 152 -3.68 -11.07 7.49
N TYR A 153 -4.78 -11.78 7.70
CA TYR A 153 -5.15 -12.97 6.95
C TYR A 153 -6.14 -12.63 5.84
N CYS A 154 -6.30 -13.55 4.88
CA CYS A 154 -7.35 -13.46 3.87
C CYS A 154 -8.73 -13.33 4.53
N GLY A 155 -8.99 -14.18 5.53
CA GLY A 155 -10.22 -14.13 6.32
C GLY A 155 -11.46 -14.43 5.49
N ASN A 156 -12.54 -13.72 5.77
CA ASN A 156 -13.85 -13.89 5.14
C ASN A 156 -14.67 -12.60 5.29
N ASP A 157 -15.98 -12.64 5.07
CA ASP A 157 -16.85 -11.47 5.18
C ASP A 157 -16.91 -10.83 6.58
N LYS A 158 -16.43 -11.50 7.63
CA LYS A 158 -16.44 -11.01 9.02
C LYS A 158 -15.11 -10.47 9.52
N TYR A 159 -13.99 -10.85 8.91
CA TYR A 159 -12.66 -10.39 9.33
C TYR A 159 -11.62 -10.56 8.21
N GLY A 160 -10.47 -9.90 8.36
CA GLY A 160 -9.32 -10.05 7.47
C GLY A 160 -9.45 -9.20 6.20
N LEU A 161 -8.61 -9.49 5.20
CA LEU A 161 -8.55 -8.72 3.96
C LEU A 161 -9.89 -8.69 3.24
N LEU A 162 -10.57 -9.83 3.13
CA LEU A 162 -11.82 -9.93 2.38
C LEU A 162 -12.96 -9.13 3.02
N HIS A 163 -12.96 -8.98 4.34
CA HIS A 163 -13.88 -8.09 5.04
C HIS A 163 -13.54 -6.61 4.78
N ILE A 164 -12.25 -6.24 4.84
CA ILE A 164 -11.82 -4.87 4.50
C ILE A 164 -12.20 -4.51 3.07
N GLU A 165 -11.99 -5.42 2.12
CA GLU A 165 -12.39 -5.23 0.73
C GLU A 165 -13.91 -5.05 0.63
N LYS A 166 -14.69 -5.98 1.19
CA LYS A 166 -16.15 -5.94 1.13
C LYS A 166 -16.76 -4.67 1.73
N GLU A 167 -16.34 -4.31 2.94
CA GLU A 167 -17.02 -3.29 3.74
C GLU A 167 -16.35 -1.91 3.67
N HIS A 168 -15.06 -1.86 3.30
CA HIS A 168 -14.24 -0.66 3.45
C HIS A 168 -13.43 -0.28 2.20
N GLU A 169 -13.43 -1.07 1.12
CA GLU A 169 -12.72 -0.73 -0.12
C GLU A 169 -13.16 0.64 -0.65
N ALA A 170 -14.46 0.89 -0.75
CA ALA A 170 -14.98 2.16 -1.25
C ALA A 170 -14.48 3.36 -0.42
N GLN A 171 -14.32 3.19 0.90
CA GLN A 171 -13.80 4.24 1.78
C GLN A 171 -12.31 4.46 1.54
N TRP A 172 -11.53 3.38 1.43
CA TRP A 172 -10.11 3.45 1.11
C TRP A 172 -9.85 4.04 -0.26
N ASP A 173 -10.61 3.62 -1.26
CA ASP A 173 -10.51 4.09 -2.64
C ASP A 173 -10.90 5.56 -2.76
N GLN A 174 -11.96 5.99 -2.07
CA GLN A 174 -12.32 7.40 -2.01
C GLN A 174 -11.18 8.24 -1.44
N VAL A 175 -10.56 7.83 -0.33
CA VAL A 175 -9.43 8.57 0.26
C VAL A 175 -8.23 8.54 -0.68
N ALA A 176 -7.90 7.39 -1.25
CA ALA A 176 -6.81 7.23 -2.20
C ALA A 176 -6.99 8.13 -3.42
N ASN A 177 -8.20 8.30 -3.94
CA ASN A 177 -8.43 9.10 -5.14
C ASN A 177 -8.61 10.60 -4.87
N THR A 178 -9.17 10.97 -3.73
CA THR A 178 -9.58 12.37 -3.47
C THR A 178 -8.71 13.12 -2.48
N ARG A 179 -8.07 12.41 -1.54
CA ARG A 179 -7.32 13.04 -0.43
C ARG A 179 -5.85 12.65 -0.39
N TRP A 180 -5.51 11.48 -0.93
CA TRP A 180 -4.15 10.97 -1.01
C TRP A 180 -3.85 10.32 -2.38
N PRO A 181 -3.96 11.08 -3.50
CA PRO A 181 -3.79 10.55 -4.87
C PRO A 181 -2.43 9.89 -5.12
N THR A 182 -1.40 10.24 -4.34
CA THR A 182 -0.07 9.64 -4.43
C THR A 182 0.00 8.18 -3.94
N ALA A 183 -0.99 7.69 -3.21
CA ALA A 183 -1.04 6.29 -2.77
C ALA A 183 -1.34 5.33 -3.93
N GLY A 184 -2.00 5.85 -4.95
CA GLY A 184 -2.20 5.19 -6.21
C GLY A 184 -3.31 4.14 -6.25
N ASN A 185 -3.50 3.31 -5.21
CA ASN A 185 -4.65 2.42 -5.09
C ASN A 185 -5.05 2.24 -3.60
N TRP A 186 -6.28 1.78 -3.39
CA TRP A 186 -6.85 1.59 -2.05
C TRP A 186 -6.01 0.63 -1.20
N ARG A 187 -5.49 -0.45 -1.80
CA ARG A 187 -4.75 -1.50 -1.09
C ARG A 187 -3.44 -0.99 -0.54
N TYR A 188 -2.70 -0.23 -1.34
CA TYR A 188 -1.44 0.38 -0.92
C TYR A 188 -1.67 1.40 0.20
N LEU A 189 -2.70 2.25 0.08
CA LEU A 189 -3.06 3.20 1.13
C LEU A 189 -3.41 2.49 2.44
N ALA A 190 -4.24 1.44 2.37
CA ALA A 190 -4.63 0.65 3.53
C ALA A 190 -3.42 0.01 4.21
N ASP A 191 -2.52 -0.62 3.45
CA ASP A 191 -1.29 -1.21 3.99
C ASP A 191 -0.40 -0.19 4.70
N TYR A 192 -0.18 0.96 4.06
CA TYR A 192 0.59 2.05 4.65
C TYR A 192 -0.04 2.54 5.95
N ALA A 193 -1.34 2.81 5.92
CA ALA A 193 -2.10 3.34 7.05
C ALA A 193 -2.14 2.36 8.24
N ILE A 194 -2.34 1.06 7.97
CA ILE A 194 -2.29 0.00 8.99
C ILE A 194 -0.90 -0.03 9.64
N ALA A 195 0.16 -0.05 8.82
CA ALA A 195 1.54 -0.08 9.32
C ALA A 195 1.84 1.11 10.23
N GLN A 196 1.45 2.32 9.82
CA GLN A 196 1.65 3.53 10.62
C GLN A 196 0.85 3.48 11.93
N THR A 197 -0.40 3.02 11.87
CA THR A 197 -1.31 2.99 13.03
C THR A 197 -0.84 2.01 14.10
N LEU A 198 -0.39 0.83 13.70
CA LEU A 198 0.08 -0.20 14.62
C LEU A 198 1.47 0.13 15.19
N ALA A 199 2.37 0.71 14.39
CA ALA A 199 3.70 1.08 14.86
C ALA A 199 3.71 2.36 15.72
N TYR A 200 2.77 3.29 15.48
CA TYR A 200 2.67 4.60 16.18
C TYR A 200 1.24 4.90 16.63
N PRO A 201 0.69 4.12 17.56
CA PRO A 201 -0.67 4.34 18.03
C PRO A 201 -0.79 5.71 18.70
N GLU A 202 -1.78 6.51 18.31
CA GLU A 202 -2.11 7.79 18.97
C GLU A 202 -3.21 7.62 20.01
N ARG A 203 -4.14 6.70 19.76
CA ARG A 203 -5.21 6.34 20.68
C ARG A 203 -5.46 4.85 20.59
N VAL A 204 -5.70 4.23 21.74
CA VAL A 204 -6.07 2.82 21.86
C VAL A 204 -7.32 2.74 22.73
N GLU A 205 -8.30 2.00 22.26
CA GLU A 205 -9.50 1.63 23.01
C GLU A 205 -9.57 0.10 23.11
N TYR A 206 -10.00 -0.41 24.25
CA TYR A 206 -10.23 -1.84 24.43
C TYR A 206 -11.72 -2.13 24.48
N ASN A 207 -12.17 -3.08 23.64
CA ASN A 207 -13.52 -3.59 23.65
C ASN A 207 -13.56 -4.94 24.37
N GLN A 208 -14.24 -4.97 25.51
CA GLN A 208 -14.38 -6.15 26.37
C GLN A 208 -15.30 -7.22 25.75
N ASP A 209 -16.30 -6.81 24.96
CA ASP A 209 -17.34 -7.72 24.44
C ASP A 209 -16.77 -8.75 23.45
N ASN A 210 -15.67 -8.41 22.79
CA ASN A 210 -15.04 -9.26 21.78
C ASN A 210 -13.51 -9.38 21.92
N ASP A 211 -12.94 -8.97 23.06
CA ASP A 211 -11.51 -8.99 23.37
C ASP A 211 -10.65 -8.41 22.23
N THR A 212 -10.96 -7.18 21.80
CA THR A 212 -10.22 -6.49 20.73
C THR A 212 -9.70 -5.12 21.16
N PHE A 213 -8.58 -4.70 20.57
CA PHE A 213 -8.14 -3.31 20.60
C PHE A 213 -8.57 -2.60 19.32
N ALA A 214 -9.11 -1.39 19.47
CA ALA A 214 -9.22 -0.43 18.38
C ALA A 214 -8.08 0.59 18.52
N VAL A 215 -7.19 0.59 17.52
CA VAL A 215 -5.99 1.43 17.47
C VAL A 215 -6.20 2.51 16.43
N TYR A 216 -5.89 3.75 16.78
CA TYR A 216 -6.12 4.91 15.94
C TYR A 216 -4.83 5.71 15.71
N ARG A 217 -4.72 6.28 14.51
CA ARG A 217 -3.68 7.24 14.17
C ARG A 217 -4.15 8.20 13.08
N LYS A 218 -3.86 9.49 13.24
CA LYS A 218 -4.01 10.48 12.17
C LYS A 218 -2.95 10.29 11.09
N ILE A 219 -3.37 10.30 9.84
CA ILE A 219 -2.50 10.31 8.66
C ILE A 219 -2.52 11.73 8.10
N SER A 220 -1.38 12.40 8.19
CA SER A 220 -1.20 13.79 7.76
C SER A 220 -0.37 13.90 6.49
N SER A 221 -0.65 14.92 5.67
CA SER A 221 0.20 15.31 4.55
C SER A 221 1.52 15.92 5.03
N SER A 222 2.44 16.17 4.11
CA SER A 222 3.79 16.69 4.42
C SER A 222 3.79 18.07 5.09
N ASP A 223 2.71 18.83 4.96
CA ASP A 223 2.49 20.13 5.61
C ASP A 223 1.91 19.98 7.04
N GLY A 224 1.68 18.75 7.52
CA GLY A 224 1.10 18.46 8.82
C GLY A 224 -0.43 18.41 8.85
N THR A 225 -1.11 18.75 7.74
CA THR A 225 -2.58 18.72 7.67
C THR A 225 -3.10 17.29 7.79
N CYS A 226 -3.99 17.04 8.75
CA CYS A 226 -4.62 15.72 8.90
C CYS A 226 -5.55 15.43 7.72
N VAL A 227 -5.28 14.34 7.00
CA VAL A 227 -6.03 13.94 5.80
C VAL A 227 -7.19 13.01 6.17
N PHE A 228 -6.92 12.04 7.05
CA PHE A 228 -7.87 11.10 7.63
C PHE A 228 -7.29 10.46 8.89
N THR A 229 -8.14 9.87 9.73
CA THR A 229 -7.72 9.01 10.84
C THR A 229 -7.90 7.57 10.42
N THR A 230 -6.91 6.73 10.66
CA THR A 230 -7.03 5.29 10.46
C THR A 230 -7.48 4.63 11.74
N ARG A 231 -8.42 3.68 11.64
CA ARG A 231 -8.78 2.77 12.72
C ARG A 231 -8.41 1.35 12.32
N VAL A 232 -7.62 0.67 13.15
CA VAL A 232 -7.28 -0.75 13.00
C VAL A 232 -7.82 -1.50 14.21
N VAL A 233 -8.60 -2.56 13.98
CA VAL A 233 -9.10 -3.43 15.03
C VAL A 233 -8.28 -4.72 15.03
N ILE A 234 -7.68 -5.04 16.17
CA ILE A 234 -6.87 -6.26 16.36
C ILE A 234 -7.39 -7.08 17.54
N SER A 235 -7.23 -8.40 17.46
CA SER A 235 -7.43 -9.31 18.59
C SER A 235 -6.46 -8.97 19.72
N ALA A 236 -6.97 -8.86 20.94
CA ALA A 236 -6.17 -8.55 22.12
C ALA A 236 -5.44 -9.77 22.71
N SER A 237 -5.64 -10.97 22.13
CA SER A 237 -4.94 -12.19 22.54
C SER A 237 -3.67 -12.43 21.72
N ASP A 238 -3.70 -12.14 20.42
CA ASP A 238 -2.66 -12.55 19.47
C ASP A 238 -2.30 -11.49 18.42
N GLY A 239 -2.89 -10.29 18.48
CA GLY A 239 -2.62 -9.22 17.52
C GLY A 239 -3.17 -9.48 16.11
N LYS A 240 -3.98 -10.53 15.90
CA LYS A 240 -4.61 -10.78 14.59
C LYS A 240 -5.44 -9.58 14.15
N ILE A 241 -5.21 -9.10 12.93
CA ILE A 241 -5.97 -7.97 12.37
C ILE A 241 -7.36 -8.45 11.97
N ILE A 242 -8.38 -7.84 12.57
CA ILE A 242 -9.79 -8.15 12.34
C ILE A 242 -10.33 -7.28 11.21
N THR A 243 -10.13 -5.96 11.27
CA THR A 243 -10.52 -5.01 10.22
C THR A 243 -9.68 -3.73 10.29
N ALA A 244 -9.70 -2.93 9.23
CA ALA A 244 -9.09 -1.61 9.19
C ALA A 244 -9.78 -0.71 8.17
N PHE A 245 -10.03 0.55 8.53
CA PHE A 245 -10.70 1.51 7.65
C PHE A 245 -10.31 2.96 7.96
N PRO A 246 -10.43 3.87 6.97
CA PRO A 246 -10.19 5.28 7.18
C PRO A 246 -11.47 5.96 7.70
N GLN A 247 -11.29 6.96 8.55
CA GLN A 247 -12.31 7.84 9.07
C GLN A 247 -11.98 9.26 8.64
N THR A 248 -12.81 9.83 7.76
CA THR A 248 -12.65 11.18 7.21
C THR A 248 -13.54 12.22 7.89
N LYS A 249 -14.46 11.76 8.75
CA LYS A 249 -15.25 12.59 9.65
C LYS A 249 -14.78 12.26 11.07
N GLY A 250 -14.20 13.25 11.73
CA GLY A 250 -13.93 13.26 13.17
C GLY A 250 -14.86 14.27 13.82
#